data_AF-A0A3R6EP98-F1
#
_entry.id   AF-A0A3R6EP98-F1
#
_cell.length_a   1.000
_cell.length_b   1.000
_cell.length_c   1.000
_cell.angle_alpha   90.00
_cell.angle_beta   90.00
_cell.angle_gamma   90.00
#
_symmetry.space_group_name_H-M   'P 1'
#
loop_
_entity.id
_entity.type
_entity.pdbx_description
1 polymer ?
#
loop_
_entity_poly.entity_id
_entity_poly.type
_entity_poly.pdbx_seq_one_letter_code
_entity_poly.pdbx_strand_id
1 'polypeptide(L)'
;MGKITISQKGSRTIYRVNRRIVCYRDGHKYCVGKPSSGSTNIEFDALSENIAHERCIEICERRIYADMKYQNPVAYNAHKVLNALA
;
A
#
# COMPACT_ATOMS: atom_id res chain seq x y z
N MET A 1 5.90 7.40 12.03
CA MET A 1 6.17 6.59 10.81
C MET A 1 4.91 5.82 10.46
N GLY A 2 4.51 5.75 9.19
CA GLY A 2 3.26 5.08 8.83
C GLY A 2 3.34 3.58 9.06
N LYS A 3 2.27 2.99 9.61
CA LYS A 3 2.21 1.54 9.90
C LYS A 3 1.33 0.85 8.88
N ILE A 4 1.85 -0.19 8.24
CA ILE A 4 1.06 -1.07 7.38
C ILE A 4 0.30 -2.06 8.26
N THR A 5 -1.00 -2.21 8.02
CA THR A 5 -1.83 -3.23 8.66
C THR A 5 -2.62 -4.00 7.62
N ILE A 6 -2.71 -5.31 7.80
CA ILE A 6 -3.36 -6.23 6.89
C ILE A 6 -4.52 -6.89 7.63
N SER A 7 -5.69 -6.95 7.02
CA SER A 7 -6.86 -7.63 7.60
C SER A 7 -7.66 -8.35 6.51
N GLN A 8 -8.19 -9.52 6.81
CA GLN A 8 -9.15 -10.18 5.94
C GLN A 8 -10.58 -9.71 6.22
N LYS A 9 -11.39 -9.58 5.15
CA LYS A 9 -12.82 -9.28 5.21
C LYS A 9 -13.53 -10.03 4.07
N GLY A 10 -14.18 -11.14 4.40
CA GLY A 10 -14.72 -12.06 3.38
C GLY A 10 -13.58 -12.66 2.55
N SER A 11 -13.73 -12.73 1.23
CA SER A 11 -12.68 -13.18 0.30
C SER A 11 -11.51 -12.19 0.15
N ARG A 12 -11.66 -10.96 0.65
CA ARG A 12 -10.73 -9.88 0.38
C ARG A 12 -9.71 -9.72 1.50
N THR A 13 -8.47 -9.44 1.12
CA THR A 13 -7.43 -8.99 2.05
C THR A 13 -7.20 -7.49 1.86
N ILE A 14 -7.36 -6.72 2.93
CA ILE A 14 -7.29 -5.26 2.93
C ILE A 14 -5.97 -4.78 3.52
N TYR A 15 -5.28 -3.88 2.82
CA TYR A 15 -4.04 -3.26 3.23
C TYR A 15 -4.29 -1.80 3.57
N ARG A 16 -3.90 -1.42 4.78
CA ARG A 16 -4.04 -0.05 5.28
C ARG A 16 -2.70 0.53 5.65
N VAL A 17 -2.55 1.82 5.37
CA VAL A 17 -1.55 2.66 6.02
C VAL A 17 -2.25 3.44 7.11
N ASN A 18 -1.85 3.19 8.36
CA ASN A 18 -2.53 3.68 9.56
C ASN A 18 -4.02 3.26 9.54
N ARG A 19 -4.95 4.21 9.34
CA ARG A 19 -6.40 3.94 9.27
C ARG A 19 -6.96 3.97 7.84
N ARG A 20 -6.15 4.37 6.84
CA ARG A 20 -6.60 4.54 5.45
C ARG A 20 -6.38 3.26 4.65
N ILE A 21 -7.42 2.81 3.95
CA ILE A 21 -7.30 1.71 3.00
C ILE A 21 -6.57 2.23 1.76
N VAL A 22 -5.48 1.56 1.42
CA VAL A 22 -4.60 1.95 0.32
C VAL A 22 -4.69 0.95 -0.81
N CYS A 23 -4.75 -0.34 -0.48
CA CYS A 23 -4.88 -1.43 -1.44
C CYS A 23 -5.76 -2.54 -0.86
N TYR A 24 -6.38 -3.33 -1.71
CA TYR A 24 -6.94 -4.60 -1.31
C TYR A 24 -6.76 -5.63 -2.42
N ARG A 25 -6.76 -6.91 -2.07
CA ARG A 25 -6.71 -8.01 -3.03
C ARG A 25 -7.89 -8.97 -2.86
N ASP A 26 -8.28 -9.59 -3.94
CA ASP A 26 -9.30 -10.65 -4.03
C ASP A 26 -8.67 -11.79 -4.85
N GLY A 27 -8.16 -12.80 -4.17
CA GLY A 27 -7.26 -13.80 -4.78
C GLY A 27 -5.98 -13.19 -5.36
N HIS A 28 -5.74 -13.43 -6.65
CA HIS A 28 -4.58 -12.94 -7.41
C HIS A 28 -4.78 -11.53 -7.98
N LYS A 29 -5.96 -10.94 -7.80
CA LYS A 29 -6.23 -9.57 -8.23
C LYS A 29 -5.93 -8.59 -7.11
N TYR A 30 -5.34 -7.45 -7.42
CA TYR A 30 -5.20 -6.36 -6.47
C TYR A 30 -5.83 -5.07 -7.00
N CYS A 31 -6.30 -4.25 -6.08
CA CYS A 31 -7.04 -3.03 -6.33
C CYS A 31 -6.43 -1.89 -5.55
N VAL A 32 -6.15 -0.77 -6.21
CA VAL A 32 -5.67 0.44 -5.55
C VAL A 32 -6.87 1.26 -5.07
N GLY A 33 -6.88 1.61 -3.78
CA GLY A 33 -7.93 2.40 -3.15
C GLY A 33 -8.87 1.60 -2.24
N LYS A 34 -10.00 2.22 -1.86
CA LYS A 34 -10.99 1.64 -0.94
C LYS A 34 -11.99 0.78 -1.72
N PRO A 35 -12.39 -0.40 -1.21
CA PRO A 35 -13.55 -1.11 -1.71
C PRO A 35 -14.82 -0.36 -1.27
N SER A 36 -15.36 0.51 -2.11
CA SER A 36 -16.68 1.12 -1.92
C SER A 36 -17.51 1.07 -3.20
N SER A 37 -18.84 0.98 -3.07
CA SER A 37 -19.81 0.80 -4.16
C SER A 37 -19.95 1.98 -5.13
N GLY A 38 -18.94 2.84 -5.23
CA GLY A 38 -18.93 3.99 -6.15
C GLY A 38 -17.56 4.66 -6.30
N SER A 39 -16.48 4.05 -5.78
CA SER A 39 -15.12 4.56 -5.97
C SER A 39 -14.47 3.90 -7.18
N THR A 40 -13.78 4.68 -8.00
CA THR A 40 -12.82 4.20 -9.01
C THR A 40 -11.63 3.56 -8.32
N ASN A 41 -11.79 2.30 -7.91
CA ASN A 41 -10.66 1.42 -7.67
C ASN A 41 -10.08 1.05 -9.03
N ILE A 42 -8.74 1.05 -9.13
CA ILE A 42 -8.06 0.53 -10.31
C ILE A 42 -7.70 -0.90 -9.98
N GLU A 43 -8.28 -1.85 -10.72
CA GLU A 43 -8.05 -3.28 -10.59
C GLU A 43 -6.92 -3.71 -11.53
N PHE A 44 -6.08 -4.61 -11.03
CA PHE A 44 -4.98 -5.21 -11.75
C PHE A 44 -4.93 -6.70 -11.46
N ASP A 45 -4.77 -7.50 -12.51
CA ASP A 45 -4.49 -8.92 -12.38
C ASP A 45 -3.00 -9.14 -12.09
N ALA A 46 -2.69 -9.99 -11.11
CA ALA A 46 -1.34 -10.48 -10.89
C ALA A 46 -1.23 -11.97 -11.26
N LEU A 47 0.00 -12.42 -11.51
CA LEU A 47 0.28 -13.82 -11.86
C LEU A 47 0.03 -14.80 -10.69
N SER A 48 -0.02 -14.31 -9.44
CA SER A 48 -0.30 -15.10 -8.24
C SER A 48 -0.78 -14.23 -7.09
N GLU A 49 -1.36 -14.86 -6.05
CA GLU A 49 -1.73 -14.16 -4.82
C GLU A 49 -0.53 -13.53 -4.10
N ASN A 50 0.64 -14.17 -4.16
CA ASN A 50 1.86 -13.65 -3.54
C ASN A 50 2.32 -12.37 -4.25
N ILE A 51 2.27 -12.35 -5.58
CA ILE A 51 2.61 -11.13 -6.34
C ILE A 51 1.59 -10.03 -6.06
N ALA A 52 0.29 -10.35 -6.00
CA ALA A 52 -0.74 -9.39 -5.60
C ALA A 52 -0.50 -8.83 -4.19
N HIS A 53 -0.05 -9.66 -3.25
CA HIS A 53 0.35 -9.25 -1.91
C HIS A 53 1.52 -8.27 -1.95
N GLU A 54 2.61 -8.62 -2.63
CA GLU A 54 3.81 -7.78 -2.77
C GLU A 54 3.47 -6.42 -3.38
N ARG A 55 2.63 -6.39 -4.41
CA ARG A 55 2.17 -5.13 -5.02
C ARG A 55 1.40 -4.25 -4.04
N CYS A 56 0.48 -4.82 -3.26
CA CYS A 56 -0.22 -4.05 -2.24
C CYS A 56 0.71 -3.50 -1.14
N ILE A 57 1.76 -4.23 -0.76
CA ILE A 57 2.79 -3.75 0.18
C ILE A 57 3.57 -2.58 -0.44
N GLU A 58 4.08 -2.73 -1.66
CA GLU A 58 4.83 -1.70 -2.38
C GLU A 58 4.03 -0.39 -2.50
N ILE A 59 2.73 -0.48 -2.79
CA ILE A 59 1.84 0.70 -2.86
C ILE A 59 1.71 1.36 -1.47
N CYS A 60 1.58 0.57 -0.41
CA CYS A 60 1.50 1.09 0.96
C CYS A 60 2.81 1.79 1.36
N GLU A 61 3.96 1.22 1.05
CA GLU A 61 5.28 1.82 1.32
C GLU A 61 5.46 3.13 0.56
N ARG A 62 5.12 3.15 -0.74
CA ARG A 62 5.13 4.38 -1.53
C ARG A 62 4.25 5.46 -0.93
N ARG A 63 3.09 5.08 -0.38
CA ARG A 63 2.20 6.03 0.30
C ARG A 63 2.84 6.59 1.58
N ILE A 64 3.46 5.73 2.40
CA ILE A 64 4.18 6.15 3.61
C ILE A 64 5.31 7.11 3.25
N TYR A 65 6.10 6.77 2.24
CA TYR A 65 7.22 7.57 1.76
C TYR A 65 6.77 8.93 1.22
N ALA A 66 5.67 8.96 0.44
CA ALA A 66 5.06 10.20 -0.02
C ALA A 66 4.57 11.07 1.15
N ASP A 67 3.84 10.49 2.10
CA ASP A 67 3.35 11.23 3.28
C ASP A 67 4.53 11.77 4.11
N MET A 68 5.64 11.01 4.26
CA MET A 68 6.88 11.49 4.88
C MET A 68 7.50 12.68 4.14
N LYS A 69 7.56 12.63 2.80
CA LYS A 69 8.09 13.72 1.97
C LYS A 69 7.38 15.03 2.22
N TYR A 70 6.04 14.98 2.27
CA TYR A 70 5.21 16.18 2.42
C TYR A 70 5.19 16.72 3.86
N GLN A 71 5.21 15.83 4.86
CA GLN A 71 5.15 16.26 6.27
C GLN A 71 6.49 16.69 6.84
N ASN A 72 7.60 16.07 6.42
CA ASN A 72 8.93 16.42 6.89
C ASN A 72 10.00 16.09 5.83
N PRO A 73 10.32 17.05 4.93
CA PRO A 73 11.27 16.85 3.84
C PRO A 73 12.68 16.47 4.30
N VAL A 74 13.10 16.95 5.49
CA VAL A 74 14.42 16.66 6.07
C VAL A 74 14.51 15.20 6.48
N ALA A 75 13.50 14.69 7.20
CA ALA A 75 13.44 13.29 7.60
C ALA A 75 13.34 12.34 6.38
N TYR A 76 12.64 12.76 5.34
CA TYR A 76 12.56 12.04 4.07
C TYR A 76 13.92 11.93 3.36
N ASN A 77 14.67 13.02 3.27
CA ASN A 77 16.00 13.02 2.66
C ASN A 77 16.97 12.12 3.44
N ALA A 78 16.93 12.15 4.77
CA ALA A 78 17.75 11.26 5.60
C ALA A 78 17.40 9.77 5.38
N HIS A 79 16.11 9.43 5.31
CA HIS A 79 15.67 8.06 5.05
C HIS A 79 16.09 7.56 3.65
N LYS A 80 16.00 8.43 2.63
CA LYS A 80 16.45 8.12 1.27
C LYS A 80 17.95 7.82 1.22
N VAL A 81 18.78 8.60 1.93
CA VAL A 81 20.23 8.40 1.99
C VAL A 81 20.57 7.09 2.70
N LEU A 82 19.90 6.77 3.83
CA LEU A 82 20.11 5.53 4.56
C LEU A 82 19.78 4.28 3.72
N ASN A 83 18.66 4.29 2.98
CA ASN A 83 18.29 3.16 2.11
C ASN A 83 19.15 3.05 0.84
N ALA A 84 19.86 4.10 0.43
CA ALA A 84 20.80 4.03 -0.70
C ALA A 84 22.16 3.44 -0.33
N LEU A 85 22.42 3.27 0.98
CA LEU A 85 23.68 2.76 1.53
C LEU A 85 23.57 1.32 2.07
N ALA A 86 22.36 0.74 2.04
CA ALA A 86 22.06 -0.64 2.45
C ALA A 86 21.86 -1.53 1.23
#